data_AF-A0A2S8BFJ7-F1
#
_entry.id   AF-A0A2S8BFJ7-F1
#
_cell.length_a   1.000
_cell.length_b   1.000
_cell.length_c   1.000
_cell.angle_alpha   90.00
_cell.angle_beta   90.00
_cell.angle_gamma   90.00
#
_symmetry.space_group_name_H-M   'P 1'
#
loop_
_entity.id
_entity.type
_entity.pdbx_description
1 polymer ?
#
loop_
_entity_poly.entity_id
_entity_poly.type
_entity_poly.pdbx_seq_one_letter_code
_entity_poly.pdbx_strand_id
1 'polypeptide(L)'
;MKQQLVFEAPRRALPPRHLADLDATGRAAAVSELGLPAFRAKQLAHQYYGRLIADPQQMTDLPAAVRASVADALFPTLLTATREIECDAGQTRKMVWRAVDGTSFESVVMRYPRRNTVCISSQAGCGMACPFCATGQGGLTRNLSTAEIVEQVRAAAVELRDRDHGRLSNIVFMGMGEPLANYNRVLAAVRRITEPTGFGISARAVTVSTVGLAPAIRKLADERLGVTLALSLHAPDDELRDTLVPVNNRWKIAEALDAARYYAEATGRRVSVEYALIRDVNDQPGGPISWASGCTARSGRWCTST
;
A
#
# COMPACT_ATOMS: atom_id res chain seq x y z
N MET A 1 18.00 23.60 0.94
CA MET A 1 17.53 23.33 2.31
C MET A 1 17.30 21.82 2.42
N LYS A 2 18.01 21.09 3.29
CA LYS A 2 17.79 19.63 3.44
C LYS A 2 16.40 19.43 4.08
N GLN A 3 15.50 18.70 3.43
CA GLN A 3 14.21 18.36 4.02
C GLN A 3 14.41 17.44 5.23
N GLN A 4 13.69 17.72 6.31
CA GLN A 4 13.73 16.93 7.53
C GLN A 4 12.83 15.70 7.43
N LEU A 5 13.21 14.62 8.11
CA LEU A 5 12.37 13.43 8.22
C LEU A 5 11.10 13.74 9.02
N VAL A 6 9.96 13.32 8.48
CA VAL A 6 8.65 13.48 9.13
C VAL A 6 8.02 12.09 9.30
N PHE A 7 8.07 11.56 10.52
CA PHE A 7 7.46 10.27 10.84
C PHE A 7 5.98 10.38 11.21
N GLU A 8 5.62 11.48 11.88
CA GLU A 8 4.23 11.78 12.24
C GLU A 8 3.62 12.73 11.21
N ALA A 9 2.60 12.26 10.52
CA ALA A 9 1.86 13.08 9.58
C ALA A 9 1.25 14.31 10.27
N PRO A 10 1.29 15.50 9.63
CA PRO A 10 0.53 16.66 10.10
C PRO A 10 -0.94 16.30 10.34
N ARG A 11 -1.50 16.78 11.46
CA ARG A 11 -2.91 16.52 11.80
C ARG A 11 -3.82 17.28 10.84
N ARG A 12 -4.26 16.60 9.77
CA ARG A 12 -5.42 16.97 8.95
C ARG A 12 -6.60 16.07 9.28
N ALA A 13 -7.81 16.59 9.06
CA ALA A 13 -9.02 15.81 9.24
C ALA A 13 -8.99 14.56 8.34
N LEU A 14 -9.31 13.40 8.91
CA LEU A 14 -9.53 12.19 8.13
C LEU A 14 -10.84 12.32 7.33
N PRO A 15 -10.99 11.61 6.20
CA PRO A 15 -12.26 11.58 5.50
C PRO A 15 -13.38 11.02 6.39
N PRO A 16 -14.65 11.27 6.02
CA PRO A 16 -15.78 10.62 6.66
C PRO A 16 -15.61 9.09 6.70
N ARG A 17 -16.14 8.46 7.76
CA ARG A 17 -16.09 7.01 7.97
C ARG A 17 -16.65 6.29 6.74
N HIS A 18 -15.90 5.31 6.23
CA HIS A 18 -16.35 4.46 5.13
C HIS A 18 -16.38 2.98 5.57
N LEU A 19 -17.21 2.16 4.93
CA LEU A 19 -17.33 0.72 5.19
C LEU A 19 -15.96 0.01 5.16
N ALA A 20 -15.07 0.46 4.27
CA ALA A 20 -13.74 -0.09 4.07
C ALA A 20 -12.75 0.24 5.19
N ASP A 21 -13.03 1.21 6.07
CA ASP A 21 -12.22 1.47 7.26
C ASP A 21 -12.42 0.40 8.34
N LEU A 22 -13.54 -0.31 8.29
CA LEU A 22 -14.03 -1.18 9.35
C LEU A 22 -13.69 -2.65 9.05
N ASP A 23 -13.34 -3.39 10.10
CA ASP A 23 -13.30 -4.85 10.06
C ASP A 23 -14.71 -5.47 10.08
N ALA A 24 -14.81 -6.80 10.07
CA ALA A 24 -16.10 -7.47 10.05
C ALA A 24 -16.98 -7.11 11.25
N THR A 25 -16.39 -6.97 12.44
CA THR A 25 -17.09 -6.59 13.68
C THR A 25 -17.54 -5.15 13.63
N GLY A 26 -16.66 -4.23 13.22
CA GLY A 26 -16.96 -2.82 13.04
C GLY A 26 -18.04 -2.57 12.00
N ARG A 27 -18.04 -3.31 10.89
CA ARG A 27 -19.12 -3.24 9.88
C ARG A 27 -20.45 -3.70 10.46
N ALA A 28 -20.48 -4.76 11.26
CA ALA A 28 -21.70 -5.24 11.92
C ALA A 28 -22.26 -4.22 12.92
N ALA A 29 -21.39 -3.59 13.71
CA ALA A 29 -21.77 -2.52 14.63
C ALA A 29 -22.32 -1.31 13.89
N ALA A 30 -21.62 -0.82 12.86
CA ALA A 30 -22.03 0.37 12.12
C ALA A 30 -23.35 0.18 11.34
N VAL A 31 -23.62 -1.03 10.84
CA VAL A 31 -24.91 -1.37 10.25
C VAL A 31 -26.02 -1.40 11.31
N SER A 32 -25.73 -1.88 12.51
CA SER A 32 -26.70 -1.91 13.62
C SER A 32 -27.03 -0.50 14.13
N GLU A 33 -26.05 0.41 14.14
CA GLU A 33 -26.26 1.85 14.43
C GLU A 33 -27.26 2.51 13.46
N LEU A 34 -27.38 1.99 12.23
CA LEU A 34 -28.36 2.44 11.24
C LEU A 34 -29.74 1.77 11.38
N GLY A 35 -29.96 0.98 12.44
CA GLY A 35 -31.20 0.24 12.65
C GLY A 35 -31.38 -0.97 11.72
N LEU A 36 -30.30 -1.42 11.06
CA LEU A 36 -30.35 -2.55 10.14
C LEU A 36 -29.89 -3.85 10.82
N PRO A 37 -30.43 -5.02 10.43
CA PRO A 37 -29.96 -6.29 10.95
C PRO A 37 -28.47 -6.51 10.67
N ALA A 38 -27.72 -7.01 11.66
CA ALA A 38 -26.27 -7.19 11.58
C ALA A 38 -25.80 -8.03 10.37
N PHE A 39 -26.62 -8.96 9.86
CA PHE A 39 -26.28 -9.75 8.68
C PHE A 39 -26.11 -8.90 7.40
N ARG A 40 -26.73 -7.71 7.35
CA ARG A 40 -26.59 -6.76 6.23
C ARG A 40 -25.13 -6.31 6.05
N ALA A 41 -24.31 -6.33 7.11
CA ALA A 41 -22.88 -6.03 7.00
C ALA A 41 -22.13 -6.97 6.06
N LYS A 42 -22.49 -8.26 6.04
CA LYS A 42 -21.90 -9.23 5.11
C LYS A 42 -22.34 -8.97 3.67
N GLN A 43 -23.59 -8.55 3.47
CA GLN A 43 -24.10 -8.20 2.14
C GLN A 43 -23.40 -6.95 1.59
N LEU A 44 -23.30 -5.88 2.39
CA LEU A 44 -22.57 -4.67 2.01
C LEU A 44 -21.10 -4.96 1.69
N ALA A 45 -20.44 -5.79 2.51
CA ALA A 45 -19.07 -6.22 2.23
C ALA A 45 -18.98 -7.01 0.93
N HIS A 46 -19.92 -7.93 0.65
CA HIS A 46 -19.92 -8.68 -0.61
C HIS A 46 -20.16 -7.77 -1.82
N GLN A 47 -21.06 -6.78 -1.71
CA GLN A 47 -21.29 -5.78 -2.77
C GLN A 47 -20.02 -4.99 -3.06
N TYR A 48 -19.35 -4.50 -2.02
CA TYR A 48 -18.16 -3.67 -2.16
C TYR A 48 -16.91 -4.44 -2.61
N TYR A 49 -16.57 -5.54 -1.93
CA TYR A 49 -15.33 -6.29 -2.22
C TYR A 49 -15.52 -7.34 -3.31
N GLY A 50 -16.65 -8.05 -3.32
CA GLY A 50 -16.91 -9.15 -4.25
C GLY A 50 -17.43 -8.68 -5.60
N ARG A 51 -18.40 -7.76 -5.60
CA ARG A 51 -19.01 -7.22 -6.83
C ARG A 51 -18.39 -5.89 -7.28
N LEU A 52 -17.50 -5.32 -6.46
CA LEU A 52 -16.82 -4.04 -6.72
C LEU A 52 -17.78 -2.83 -6.83
N ILE A 53 -18.98 -2.94 -6.25
CA ILE A 53 -19.99 -1.88 -6.26
C ILE A 53 -19.82 -1.00 -5.03
N ALA A 54 -19.52 0.28 -5.24
CA ALA A 54 -19.38 1.27 -4.16
C ALA A 54 -20.59 2.21 -4.02
N ASP A 55 -21.58 2.10 -4.90
CA ASP A 55 -22.82 2.88 -4.83
C ASP A 55 -23.96 1.99 -4.27
N PRO A 56 -24.43 2.23 -3.03
CA PRO A 56 -25.54 1.48 -2.45
C PRO A 56 -26.84 1.56 -3.24
N GLN A 57 -27.04 2.57 -4.10
CA GLN A 57 -28.21 2.65 -4.97
C GLN A 57 -28.29 1.47 -5.94
N GLN A 58 -27.14 0.91 -6.32
CA GLN A 58 -27.00 -0.24 -7.23
C GLN A 58 -27.10 -1.60 -6.52
N MET A 59 -27.14 -1.61 -5.17
CA MET A 59 -27.18 -2.84 -4.37
C MET A 59 -28.64 -3.34 -4.24
N THR A 60 -29.09 -4.14 -5.21
CA THR A 60 -30.49 -4.58 -5.30
C THR A 60 -30.95 -5.53 -4.20
N ASP A 61 -30.03 -6.15 -3.46
CA ASP A 61 -30.30 -6.95 -2.26
C ASP A 61 -30.58 -6.11 -1.00
N LEU A 62 -30.35 -4.79 -1.06
CA LEU A 62 -30.81 -3.83 -0.07
C LEU A 62 -32.23 -3.32 -0.41
N PRO A 63 -33.13 -3.24 0.58
CA PRO A 63 -34.41 -2.56 0.43
C PRO A 63 -34.21 -1.12 -0.05
N ALA A 64 -35.01 -0.66 -1.02
CA ALA A 64 -34.87 0.68 -1.59
C ALA A 64 -34.89 1.79 -0.53
N ALA A 65 -35.73 1.63 0.51
CA ALA A 65 -35.89 2.60 1.59
C ALA A 65 -34.62 2.85 2.44
N VAL A 66 -33.62 1.95 2.41
CA VAL A 66 -32.41 2.07 3.24
C VAL A 66 -31.15 2.41 2.45
N ARG A 67 -31.22 2.46 1.11
CA ARG A 67 -30.02 2.67 0.27
C ARG A 67 -29.40 4.04 0.47
N ALA A 68 -30.22 5.08 0.60
CA ALA A 68 -29.75 6.45 0.82
C ALA A 68 -29.03 6.61 2.17
N SER A 69 -29.63 6.14 3.26
CA SER A 69 -29.01 6.23 4.60
C SER A 69 -27.71 5.41 4.69
N VAL A 70 -27.65 4.26 4.02
CA VAL A 70 -26.42 3.47 3.91
C VAL A 70 -25.35 4.19 3.08
N ALA A 71 -25.73 4.84 1.98
CA ALA A 71 -24.81 5.61 1.15
C ALA A 71 -24.17 6.75 1.94
N ASP A 72 -24.98 7.56 2.62
CA ASP A 72 -24.50 8.72 3.39
C ASP A 72 -23.60 8.29 4.56
N ALA A 73 -23.94 7.19 5.24
CA ALA A 73 -23.25 6.78 6.47
C ALA A 73 -22.02 5.88 6.26
N LEU A 74 -21.98 5.11 5.17
CA LEU A 74 -20.98 4.04 4.98
C LEU A 74 -20.30 4.06 3.60
N PHE A 75 -20.81 4.80 2.63
CA PHE A 75 -20.20 4.92 1.30
C PHE A 75 -20.05 6.37 0.82
N PRO A 76 -19.56 7.31 1.66
CA PRO A 76 -19.23 8.64 1.18
C PRO A 76 -18.14 8.55 0.10
N THR A 77 -18.23 9.37 -0.94
CA THR A 77 -17.19 9.43 -1.97
C THR A 77 -15.87 9.89 -1.35
N LEU A 78 -14.87 9.00 -1.36
CA LEU A 78 -13.55 9.28 -0.78
C LEU A 78 -12.62 9.97 -1.77
N LEU A 79 -12.60 9.47 -3.01
CA LEU A 79 -11.63 9.81 -4.03
C LEU A 79 -12.33 10.18 -5.33
N THR A 80 -11.88 11.27 -5.96
CA THR A 80 -12.27 11.65 -7.32
C THR A 80 -11.09 11.43 -8.26
N ALA A 81 -11.30 10.67 -9.33
CA ALA A 81 -10.35 10.56 -10.43
C ALA A 81 -10.28 11.91 -11.16
N THR A 82 -9.14 12.59 -11.09
CA THR A 82 -8.98 13.93 -11.67
C THR A 82 -8.17 13.95 -12.95
N ARG A 83 -7.33 12.94 -13.16
CA ARG A 83 -6.54 12.78 -14.37
C ARG A 83 -6.12 11.33 -14.54
N GLU A 84 -6.22 10.84 -15.76
CA GLU A 84 -5.68 9.56 -16.19
C GLU A 84 -4.54 9.82 -17.18
N ILE A 85 -3.46 9.04 -17.08
CA ILE A 85 -2.33 9.06 -18.01
C ILE A 85 -2.04 7.62 -18.42
N GLU A 86 -1.97 7.37 -19.71
CA GLU A 86 -1.72 6.06 -20.28
C GLU A 86 -0.37 6.01 -20.99
N CYS A 87 0.35 4.90 -20.82
CA CYS A 87 1.56 4.57 -21.57
C CYS A 87 1.63 3.07 -21.89
N ASP A 88 2.69 2.67 -22.60
CA ASP A 88 2.95 1.26 -22.98
C ASP A 88 1.79 0.62 -23.77
N ALA A 89 1.20 1.38 -24.69
CA ALA A 89 0.03 0.98 -25.48
C ALA A 89 -1.14 0.50 -24.61
N GLY A 90 -1.44 1.22 -23.53
CA GLY A 90 -2.56 0.92 -22.63
C GLY A 90 -2.27 -0.09 -21.54
N GLN A 91 -1.05 -0.64 -21.50
CA GLN A 91 -0.67 -1.61 -20.47
C GLN A 91 -0.36 -0.95 -19.13
N THR A 92 0.01 0.33 -19.12
CA THR A 92 0.27 1.09 -17.90
C THR A 92 -0.64 2.30 -17.85
N ARG A 93 -1.47 2.39 -16.81
CA ARG A 93 -2.42 3.49 -16.61
C ARG A 93 -2.23 4.07 -15.22
N LYS A 94 -1.89 5.35 -15.15
CA LYS A 94 -1.73 6.12 -13.93
C LYS A 94 -2.96 6.96 -13.68
N MET A 95 -3.51 6.85 -12.47
CA MET A 95 -4.63 7.64 -12.00
C MET A 95 -4.17 8.64 -10.95
N VAL A 96 -4.57 9.92 -11.11
CA VAL A 96 -4.41 10.96 -10.10
C VAL A 96 -5.72 11.12 -9.35
N TRP A 97 -5.68 10.78 -8.07
CA TRP A 97 -6.78 10.92 -7.14
C TRP A 97 -6.76 12.28 -6.47
N ARG A 98 -7.94 12.88 -6.29
CA ARG A 98 -8.18 13.97 -5.36
C ARG A 98 -9.06 13.48 -4.23
N ALA A 99 -8.56 13.55 -3.01
CA ALA A 99 -9.31 13.23 -1.81
C ALA A 99 -10.22 14.41 -1.40
N VAL A 100 -11.15 14.13 -0.50
CA VAL A 100 -12.13 15.10 0.02
C VAL A 100 -11.51 16.37 0.61
N ASP A 101 -10.31 16.27 1.17
CA ASP A 101 -9.57 17.39 1.75
C ASP A 101 -8.70 18.16 0.73
N GLY A 102 -8.91 17.88 -0.56
CA GLY A 102 -8.21 18.50 -1.68
C GLY A 102 -6.82 17.96 -1.96
N THR A 103 -6.27 17.10 -1.08
CA THR A 103 -4.96 16.48 -1.31
C THR A 103 -5.00 15.52 -2.49
N SER A 104 -3.87 15.37 -3.18
CA SER A 104 -3.74 14.50 -4.34
C SER A 104 -2.68 13.44 -4.13
N PHE A 105 -2.93 12.26 -4.67
CA PHE A 105 -2.00 11.14 -4.72
C PHE A 105 -2.29 10.25 -5.93
N GLU A 106 -1.44 9.27 -6.20
CA GLU A 106 -1.50 8.48 -7.43
C GLU A 106 -1.65 6.98 -7.16
N SER A 107 -2.25 6.27 -8.10
CA SER A 107 -2.15 4.82 -8.22
C SER A 107 -1.87 4.44 -9.68
N VAL A 108 -1.20 3.31 -9.91
CA VAL A 108 -0.85 2.88 -11.26
C VAL A 108 -1.27 1.43 -11.47
N VAL A 109 -2.08 1.18 -12.49
CA VAL A 109 -2.39 -0.17 -12.99
C VAL A 109 -1.34 -0.52 -14.04
N MET A 110 -0.75 -1.71 -13.90
CA MET A 110 0.25 -2.26 -14.83
C MET A 110 -0.17 -3.68 -15.22
N ARG A 111 -0.34 -3.89 -16.52
CA ARG A 111 -0.66 -5.18 -17.12
C ARG A 111 0.62 -5.85 -17.60
N TYR A 112 0.79 -7.12 -17.22
CA TYR A 112 1.89 -7.97 -17.66
C TYR A 112 1.31 -9.28 -18.23
N PRO A 113 2.07 -10.05 -19.03
CA PRO A 113 1.56 -11.26 -19.68
C PRO A 113 0.90 -12.30 -18.75
N ARG A 114 1.29 -12.34 -17.46
CA ARG A 114 0.80 -13.33 -16.47
C ARG A 114 0.22 -12.73 -15.19
N ARG A 115 0.14 -11.40 -15.10
CA ARG A 115 -0.36 -10.72 -13.89
C ARG A 115 -0.85 -9.31 -14.19
N ASN A 116 -1.79 -8.83 -13.40
CA ASN A 116 -2.16 -7.42 -13.35
C ASN A 116 -1.80 -6.89 -11.96
N THR A 117 -0.95 -5.87 -11.93
CA THR A 117 -0.46 -5.25 -10.71
C THR A 117 -1.08 -3.87 -10.55
N VAL A 118 -1.52 -3.53 -9.33
CA VAL A 118 -1.76 -2.13 -8.95
C VAL A 118 -0.68 -1.67 -7.96
N CYS A 119 -0.08 -0.53 -8.28
CA CYS A 119 0.78 0.23 -7.37
C CYS A 119 -0.07 1.26 -6.63
N ILE A 120 -0.12 1.17 -5.30
CA ILE A 120 -0.99 2.01 -4.46
C ILE A 120 -0.18 2.88 -3.50
N SER A 121 -0.72 4.06 -3.21
CA SER A 121 -0.20 5.01 -2.24
C SER A 121 -0.69 4.69 -0.82
N SER A 122 0.15 4.97 0.17
CA SER A 122 -0.14 4.84 1.60
C SER A 122 -0.23 6.20 2.33
N GLN A 123 0.34 7.24 1.72
CA GLN A 123 0.32 8.61 2.22
C GLN A 123 0.14 9.58 1.04
N ALA A 124 -0.35 10.79 1.31
CA ALA A 124 -0.26 11.92 0.39
C ALA A 124 1.07 12.65 0.67
N GLY A 125 2.04 12.47 -0.22
CA GLY A 125 3.43 12.85 0.01
C GLY A 125 4.22 11.78 0.78
N CYS A 126 5.45 12.07 1.15
CA CYS A 126 6.29 11.15 1.93
C CYS A 126 7.28 11.91 2.81
N GLY A 127 7.38 11.49 4.08
CA GLY A 127 8.24 12.14 5.07
C GLY A 127 9.68 11.59 5.10
N MET A 128 10.04 10.67 4.19
CA MET A 128 11.37 10.03 4.21
C MET A 128 12.45 10.83 3.48
N ALA A 129 12.07 11.88 2.74
CA ALA A 129 13.00 12.85 2.13
C ALA A 129 14.10 12.25 1.22
N CYS A 130 13.87 11.07 0.61
CA CYS A 130 14.83 10.48 -0.33
C CYS A 130 15.00 11.41 -1.55
N PRO A 131 16.20 11.96 -1.84
CA PRO A 131 16.39 12.99 -2.85
C PRO A 131 16.16 12.52 -4.28
N PHE A 132 16.24 11.22 -4.57
CA PHE A 132 15.91 10.68 -5.91
C PHE A 132 14.39 10.50 -6.12
N CYS A 133 13.58 10.66 -5.08
CA CYS A 133 12.14 10.43 -5.12
C CYS A 133 11.38 11.76 -5.16
N ALA A 134 10.63 12.02 -6.23
CA ALA A 134 9.80 13.22 -6.36
C ALA A 134 8.81 13.38 -5.19
N THR A 135 8.22 12.29 -4.70
CA THR A 135 7.34 12.29 -3.52
C THR A 135 8.08 12.66 -2.24
N GLY A 136 9.32 12.18 -2.07
CA GLY A 136 10.17 12.53 -0.94
C GLY A 136 10.51 14.01 -0.93
N GLN A 137 10.81 14.59 -2.10
CA GLN A 137 11.06 16.02 -2.29
C GLN A 137 9.81 16.89 -2.05
N GLY A 138 8.61 16.34 -2.15
CA GLY A 138 7.35 17.04 -1.88
C GLY A 138 6.99 17.17 -0.40
N GLY A 139 7.67 16.42 0.47
CA GLY A 139 7.34 16.32 1.89
C GLY A 139 6.05 15.54 2.17
N LEU A 140 5.68 15.41 3.45
CA LEU A 140 4.49 14.69 3.90
C LEU A 140 3.32 15.64 4.15
N THR A 141 2.20 15.44 3.44
CA THR A 141 0.96 16.19 3.71
C THR A 141 0.12 15.48 4.77
N ARG A 142 -0.22 14.21 4.56
CA ARG A 142 -0.95 13.39 5.54
C ARG A 142 -0.87 11.89 5.25
N ASN A 143 -1.25 11.10 6.24
CA ASN A 143 -1.57 9.68 6.07
C ASN A 143 -2.92 9.52 5.34
N LEU A 144 -3.01 8.49 4.48
CA LEU A 144 -4.30 8.06 3.92
C LEU A 144 -5.08 7.22 4.93
N SER A 145 -6.41 7.28 4.91
CA SER A 145 -7.28 6.38 5.65
C SER A 145 -7.16 4.94 5.13
N THR A 146 -7.63 3.96 5.91
CA THR A 146 -7.69 2.57 5.44
C THR A 146 -8.57 2.49 4.18
N ALA A 147 -9.71 3.17 4.18
CA ALA A 147 -10.61 3.18 3.04
C ALA A 147 -10.03 3.87 1.80
N GLU A 148 -9.28 4.96 1.92
CA GLU A 148 -8.61 5.60 0.77
C GLU A 148 -7.53 4.67 0.15
N ILE A 149 -6.86 3.85 0.96
CA ILE A 149 -5.92 2.84 0.47
C ILE A 149 -6.66 1.72 -0.26
N VAL A 150 -7.73 1.20 0.35
CA VAL A 150 -8.54 0.10 -0.19
C VAL A 150 -9.29 0.51 -1.47
N GLU A 151 -9.72 1.77 -1.56
CA GLU A 151 -10.46 2.28 -2.71
C GLU A 151 -9.61 2.33 -3.99
N GLN A 152 -8.30 2.59 -3.87
CA GLN A 152 -7.37 2.46 -5.01
C GLN A 152 -7.37 1.03 -5.57
N VAL A 153 -7.45 0.02 -4.71
CA VAL A 153 -7.50 -1.40 -5.10
C VAL A 153 -8.84 -1.72 -5.78
N ARG A 154 -9.97 -1.25 -5.22
CA ARG A 154 -11.29 -1.45 -5.82
C ARG A 154 -11.36 -0.82 -7.21
N ALA A 155 -10.95 0.44 -7.31
CA ALA A 155 -10.96 1.19 -8.56
C ALA A 155 -10.12 0.50 -9.64
N ALA A 156 -8.91 0.05 -9.31
CA ALA A 156 -8.07 -0.73 -10.21
C ALA A 156 -8.72 -2.06 -10.65
N ALA A 157 -9.39 -2.76 -9.73
CA ALA A 157 -10.10 -3.99 -10.04
C ALA A 157 -11.30 -3.75 -10.98
N VAL A 158 -12.05 -2.65 -10.78
CA VAL A 158 -13.14 -2.23 -11.67
C VAL A 158 -12.60 -1.89 -13.05
N GLU A 159 -11.55 -1.08 -13.11
CA GLU A 159 -10.91 -0.66 -14.36
C GLU A 159 -10.44 -1.87 -15.18
N LEU A 160 -9.74 -2.82 -14.55
CA LEU A 160 -9.29 -4.05 -15.19
C LEU A 160 -10.45 -4.93 -15.68
N ARG A 161 -11.52 -5.06 -14.87
CA ARG A 161 -12.70 -5.85 -15.23
C ARG A 161 -13.41 -5.26 -16.45
N ASP A 162 -13.62 -3.95 -16.44
CA ASP A 162 -14.50 -3.27 -17.39
C ASP A 162 -13.78 -2.92 -18.69
N ARG A 163 -12.49 -2.56 -18.65
CA ARG A 163 -11.72 -2.16 -19.83
C ARG A 163 -10.91 -3.28 -20.46
N ASP A 164 -10.42 -4.21 -19.64
CA ASP A 164 -9.45 -5.22 -20.10
C ASP A 164 -9.95 -6.66 -19.98
N HIS A 165 -11.16 -6.86 -19.43
CA HIS A 165 -11.69 -8.17 -19.05
C HIS A 165 -10.70 -8.97 -18.16
N GLY A 166 -9.89 -8.25 -17.40
CA GLY A 166 -8.83 -8.77 -16.56
C GLY A 166 -9.24 -8.83 -15.10
N ARG A 167 -8.47 -9.60 -14.32
CA ARG A 167 -8.58 -9.64 -12.86
C ARG A 167 -7.33 -9.08 -12.22
N LEU A 168 -7.49 -8.22 -11.22
CA LEU A 168 -6.38 -7.78 -10.39
C LEU A 168 -5.76 -8.98 -9.65
N SER A 169 -4.45 -9.17 -9.80
CA SER A 169 -3.76 -10.33 -9.22
C SER A 169 -2.67 -9.94 -8.22
N ASN A 170 -2.10 -8.73 -8.32
CA ASN A 170 -0.96 -8.30 -7.51
C ASN A 170 -1.15 -6.86 -7.03
N ILE A 171 -0.69 -6.58 -5.81
CA ILE A 171 -0.74 -5.25 -5.21
C ILE A 171 0.64 -4.93 -4.64
N VAL A 172 1.15 -3.74 -4.94
CA VAL A 172 2.41 -3.26 -4.37
C VAL A 172 2.20 -1.90 -3.68
N PHE A 173 2.60 -1.79 -2.42
CA PHE A 173 2.65 -0.53 -1.69
C PHE A 173 3.95 0.21 -2.04
N MET A 174 4.06 0.62 -3.31
CA MET A 174 5.22 1.32 -3.87
C MET A 174 4.80 2.66 -4.52
N GLY A 175 3.59 3.14 -4.21
CA GLY A 175 3.13 4.46 -4.62
C GLY A 175 3.69 5.54 -3.71
N MET A 176 2.90 6.57 -3.44
CA MET A 176 3.31 7.66 -2.56
C MET A 176 3.27 7.25 -1.08
N GLY A 177 4.31 7.61 -0.34
CA GLY A 177 4.41 7.42 1.11
C GLY A 177 5.32 6.26 1.56
N GLU A 178 5.62 6.24 2.85
CA GLU A 178 6.27 5.13 3.55
C GLU A 178 5.18 4.29 4.26
N PRO A 179 4.87 3.09 3.76
CA PRO A 179 3.78 2.27 4.31
C PRO A 179 3.92 1.98 5.80
N LEU A 180 5.12 1.71 6.29
CA LEU A 180 5.34 1.39 7.70
C LEU A 180 5.27 2.62 8.62
N ALA A 181 5.30 3.84 8.07
CA ALA A 181 4.99 5.07 8.82
C ALA A 181 3.46 5.29 8.95
N ASN A 182 2.64 4.66 8.11
CA ASN A 182 1.16 4.61 8.25
C ASN A 182 0.69 3.22 8.73
N TYR A 183 1.43 2.62 9.66
CA TYR A 183 1.37 1.20 10.02
C TYR A 183 -0.06 0.66 10.24
N ASN A 184 -0.83 1.24 11.16
CA ASN A 184 -2.12 0.67 11.55
C ASN A 184 -3.13 0.64 10.39
N ARG A 185 -3.09 1.66 9.52
CA ARG A 185 -4.02 1.77 8.38
C ARG A 185 -3.60 0.88 7.23
N VAL A 186 -2.30 0.79 6.96
CA VAL A 186 -1.74 -0.17 5.99
C VAL A 186 -2.03 -1.60 6.44
N LEU A 187 -1.83 -1.93 7.72
CA LEU A 187 -2.13 -3.25 8.27
C LEU A 187 -3.62 -3.60 8.10
N ALA A 188 -4.51 -2.67 8.43
CA ALA A 188 -5.95 -2.85 8.22
C ALA A 188 -6.28 -3.05 6.73
N ALA A 189 -5.70 -2.24 5.83
CA ALA A 189 -5.90 -2.35 4.39
C ALA A 189 -5.41 -3.69 3.84
N VAL A 190 -4.22 -4.15 4.26
CA VAL A 190 -3.70 -5.48 3.90
C VAL A 190 -4.69 -6.56 4.31
N ARG A 191 -5.23 -6.51 5.54
CA ARG A 191 -6.26 -7.47 5.98
C ARG A 191 -7.53 -7.40 5.11
N ARG A 192 -8.03 -6.20 4.76
CA ARG A 192 -9.17 -6.05 3.83
C ARG A 192 -8.86 -6.60 2.42
N ILE A 193 -7.61 -6.51 1.98
CA ILE A 193 -7.16 -7.05 0.69
C ILE A 193 -7.11 -8.58 0.70
N THR A 194 -6.60 -9.17 1.78
CA THR A 194 -6.26 -10.60 1.82
C THR A 194 -7.35 -11.50 2.39
N GLU A 195 -8.22 -10.96 3.23
CA GLU A 195 -9.31 -11.74 3.82
C GLU A 195 -10.27 -12.27 2.74
N PRO A 196 -10.79 -13.52 2.85
CA PRO A 196 -11.77 -14.07 1.92
C PRO A 196 -13.07 -13.26 1.83
N THR A 197 -13.43 -12.56 2.91
CA THR A 197 -14.60 -11.67 2.99
C THR A 197 -14.28 -10.23 2.53
N GLY A 198 -13.00 -9.97 2.22
CA GLY A 198 -12.51 -8.80 1.52
C GLY A 198 -12.28 -9.10 0.03
N PHE A 199 -11.21 -8.59 -0.56
CA PHE A 199 -10.90 -8.88 -1.98
C PHE A 199 -10.44 -10.32 -2.23
N GLY A 200 -10.06 -11.07 -1.18
CA GLY A 200 -9.60 -12.45 -1.30
C GLY A 200 -8.33 -12.60 -2.13
N ILE A 201 -7.49 -11.57 -2.22
CA ILE A 201 -6.21 -11.61 -2.92
C ILE A 201 -5.21 -12.35 -2.04
N SER A 202 -4.46 -13.29 -2.62
CA SER A 202 -3.43 -14.02 -1.87
C SER A 202 -2.45 -13.04 -1.22
N ALA A 203 -2.18 -13.18 0.07
CA ALA A 203 -1.19 -12.36 0.76
C ALA A 203 0.18 -12.40 0.07
N ARG A 204 0.53 -13.54 -0.56
CA ARG A 204 1.77 -13.69 -1.34
C ARG A 204 1.87 -12.76 -2.54
N ALA A 205 0.74 -12.24 -3.02
CA ALA A 205 0.65 -11.32 -4.14
C ALA A 205 0.56 -9.85 -3.69
N VAL A 206 0.61 -9.60 -2.38
CA VAL A 206 0.70 -8.26 -1.79
C VAL A 206 2.14 -8.02 -1.34
N THR A 207 2.74 -6.95 -1.83
CA THR A 207 4.08 -6.51 -1.42
C THR A 207 4.00 -5.22 -0.64
N VAL A 208 4.53 -5.21 0.58
CA VAL A 208 4.72 -4.00 1.39
C VAL A 208 6.17 -3.57 1.26
N SER A 209 6.40 -2.38 0.68
CA SER A 209 7.74 -1.79 0.58
C SER A 209 8.03 -0.88 1.76
N THR A 210 9.30 -0.74 2.13
CA THR A 210 9.76 0.19 3.16
C THR A 210 11.19 0.66 2.93
N VAL A 211 11.49 1.89 3.34
CA VAL A 211 12.85 2.44 3.37
C VAL A 211 13.71 1.93 4.53
N GLY A 212 13.21 0.97 5.33
CA GLY A 212 13.99 0.33 6.38
C GLY A 212 13.67 0.80 7.80
N LEU A 213 12.39 1.02 8.12
CA LEU A 213 11.95 1.28 9.50
C LEU A 213 12.08 -0.01 10.34
N ALA A 214 13.29 -0.30 10.84
CA ALA A 214 13.63 -1.59 11.45
C ALA A 214 12.66 -2.06 12.55
N PRO A 215 12.23 -1.22 13.52
CA PRO A 215 11.23 -1.63 14.50
C PRO A 215 9.87 -1.99 13.88
N ALA A 216 9.46 -1.28 12.83
CA ALA A 216 8.18 -1.52 12.17
C ALA A 216 8.23 -2.77 11.27
N ILE A 217 9.39 -3.10 10.70
CA ILE A 217 9.61 -4.37 9.98
C ILE A 217 9.43 -5.55 10.94
N ARG A 218 10.05 -5.49 12.12
CA ARG A 218 9.88 -6.55 13.14
C ARG A 218 8.44 -6.68 13.58
N LYS A 219 7.78 -5.55 13.86
CA LYS A 219 6.36 -5.53 14.18
C LYS A 219 5.50 -6.17 13.08
N LEU A 220 5.79 -5.89 11.81
CA LEU A 220 5.07 -6.51 10.68
C LEU A 220 5.34 -8.03 10.59
N ALA A 221 6.56 -8.48 10.88
CA ALA A 221 6.90 -9.90 10.93
C ALA A 221 6.04 -10.65 11.97
N ASP A 222 5.84 -10.03 13.13
CA ASP A 222 5.05 -10.59 14.24
C ASP A 222 3.55 -10.72 13.91
N GLU A 223 3.04 -9.95 12.94
CA GLU A 223 1.66 -10.09 12.45
C GLU A 223 1.43 -11.39 11.65
N ARG A 224 2.50 -12.01 11.15
CA ARG A 224 2.47 -13.29 10.39
C ARG A 224 1.50 -13.32 9.20
N LEU A 225 1.29 -12.18 8.53
CA LEU A 225 0.33 -12.05 7.43
C LEU A 225 0.75 -12.76 6.13
N GLY A 226 2.02 -13.14 6.00
CA GLY A 226 2.52 -13.85 4.80
C GLY A 226 2.63 -12.98 3.55
N VAL A 227 2.60 -11.65 3.69
CA VAL A 227 2.88 -10.70 2.61
C VAL A 227 4.34 -10.77 2.19
N THR A 228 4.66 -10.23 1.01
CA THR A 228 6.05 -10.06 0.59
C THR A 228 6.57 -8.73 1.13
N LEU A 229 7.74 -8.74 1.78
CA LEU A 229 8.42 -7.51 2.19
C LEU A 229 9.40 -7.10 1.08
N ALA A 230 9.39 -5.82 0.71
CA ALA A 230 10.41 -5.21 -0.13
C ALA A 230 11.18 -4.15 0.67
N LEU A 231 12.50 -4.27 0.74
CA LEU A 231 13.39 -3.34 1.41
C LEU A 231 14.08 -2.44 0.38
N SER A 232 13.77 -1.15 0.41
CA SER A 232 14.43 -0.12 -0.39
C SER A 232 15.80 0.24 0.19
N LEU A 233 16.85 -0.41 -0.32
CA LEU A 233 18.22 -0.28 0.20
C LEU A 233 18.98 0.84 -0.50
N HIS A 234 19.13 0.73 -1.83
CA HIS A 234 19.66 1.74 -2.76
C HIS A 234 21.10 2.24 -2.55
N ALA A 235 21.86 1.66 -1.61
CA ALA A 235 23.27 1.97 -1.40
C ALA A 235 23.97 0.77 -0.74
N PRO A 236 25.28 0.58 -0.97
CA PRO A 236 26.00 -0.56 -0.45
C PRO A 236 26.67 -0.33 0.92
N ASP A 237 26.83 0.92 1.32
CA ASP A 237 27.43 1.36 2.58
C ASP A 237 26.60 2.49 3.22
N ASP A 238 26.79 2.70 4.52
CA ASP A 238 26.02 3.67 5.30
C ASP A 238 26.32 5.12 4.89
N GLU A 239 27.54 5.40 4.43
CA GLU A 239 27.97 6.75 4.04
C GLU A 239 27.17 7.25 2.84
N LEU A 240 27.06 6.44 1.79
CA LEU A 240 26.24 6.75 0.64
C LEU A 240 24.75 6.71 1.02
N ARG A 241 24.32 5.72 1.81
CA ARG A 241 22.90 5.57 2.17
C ARG A 241 22.38 6.73 3.03
N ASP A 242 23.20 7.31 3.89
CA ASP A 242 22.85 8.50 4.68
C ASP A 242 22.46 9.69 3.79
N THR A 243 22.97 9.73 2.55
CA THR A 243 22.65 10.77 1.56
C THR A 243 21.43 10.42 0.70
N LEU A 244 21.31 9.16 0.26
CA LEU A 244 20.25 8.72 -0.66
C LEU A 244 18.94 8.35 0.06
N VAL A 245 19.03 7.83 1.27
CA VAL A 245 17.88 7.37 2.05
C VAL A 245 18.06 7.89 3.49
N PRO A 246 17.71 9.16 3.77
CA PRO A 246 18.09 9.84 5.01
C PRO A 246 17.68 9.13 6.31
N VAL A 247 16.66 8.26 6.25
CA VAL A 247 16.28 7.39 7.38
C VAL A 247 17.41 6.49 7.88
N ASN A 248 18.46 6.28 7.08
CA ASN A 248 19.65 5.52 7.44
C ASN A 248 20.42 6.14 8.62
N ASN A 249 20.29 7.45 8.83
CA ASN A 249 20.83 8.13 10.01
C ASN A 249 20.18 7.66 11.32
N ARG A 250 19.03 6.99 11.25
CA ARG A 250 18.32 6.42 12.40
C ARG A 250 18.47 4.91 12.50
N TRP A 251 18.39 4.20 11.38
CA TRP A 251 18.56 2.75 11.30
C TRP A 251 19.50 2.41 10.15
N LYS A 252 20.74 2.04 10.51
CA LYS A 252 21.83 1.75 9.58
C LYS A 252 21.53 0.49 8.76
N ILE A 253 22.26 0.28 7.66
CA ILE A 253 22.08 -0.84 6.73
C ILE A 253 22.01 -2.17 7.48
N ALA A 254 22.96 -2.42 8.38
CA ALA A 254 23.02 -3.68 9.12
C ALA A 254 21.76 -3.94 9.95
N GLU A 255 21.19 -2.90 10.57
CA GLU A 255 19.97 -3.01 11.38
C GLU A 255 18.73 -3.24 10.50
N ALA A 256 18.63 -2.54 9.36
CA ALA A 256 17.55 -2.74 8.40
C ALA A 256 17.58 -4.15 7.78
N LEU A 257 18.77 -4.65 7.43
CA LEU A 257 18.97 -6.01 6.93
C LEU A 257 18.68 -7.06 8.00
N ASP A 258 19.07 -6.83 9.25
CA ASP A 258 18.75 -7.75 10.35
C ASP A 258 17.23 -7.85 10.58
N ALA A 259 16.52 -6.71 10.55
CA ALA A 259 15.06 -6.71 10.65
C ALA A 259 14.40 -7.41 9.45
N ALA A 260 14.91 -7.22 8.24
CA ALA A 260 14.45 -7.93 7.05
C ALA A 260 14.71 -9.44 7.13
N ARG A 261 15.87 -9.86 7.63
CA ARG A 261 16.17 -11.26 7.89
C ARG A 261 15.21 -11.85 8.92
N TYR A 262 14.97 -11.15 10.02
CA TYR A 262 13.98 -11.54 11.03
C TYR A 262 12.60 -11.75 10.40
N TYR A 263 12.17 -10.83 9.53
CA TYR A 263 10.93 -10.99 8.77
C TYR A 263 10.91 -12.29 7.95
N ALA A 264 12.00 -12.57 7.23
CA ALA A 264 12.11 -13.77 6.41
C ALA A 264 12.02 -15.06 7.25
N GLU A 265 12.72 -15.10 8.38
CA GLU A 265 12.73 -16.23 9.31
C GLU A 265 11.37 -16.44 9.99
N ALA A 266 10.75 -15.37 10.49
CA ALA A 266 9.48 -15.45 11.21
C ALA A 266 8.29 -15.84 10.31
N THR A 267 8.31 -15.43 9.04
CA THR A 267 7.21 -15.64 8.09
C THR A 267 7.46 -16.76 7.08
N GLY A 268 8.70 -17.23 6.93
CA GLY A 268 9.12 -18.14 5.86
C GLY A 268 9.04 -17.52 4.45
N ARG A 269 8.89 -16.20 4.35
CA ARG A 269 8.78 -15.46 3.08
C ARG A 269 10.13 -14.87 2.71
N ARG A 270 10.50 -14.92 1.42
CA ARG A 270 11.67 -14.19 0.94
C ARG A 270 11.41 -12.69 0.97
N VAL A 271 12.46 -11.93 1.25
CA VAL A 271 12.48 -10.47 1.14
C VAL A 271 13.00 -10.06 -0.22
N SER A 272 12.36 -9.08 -0.85
CA SER A 272 12.89 -8.38 -2.03
C SER A 272 13.76 -7.22 -1.58
N VAL A 273 14.96 -7.07 -2.13
CA VAL A 273 15.82 -5.91 -1.92
C VAL A 273 15.77 -5.08 -3.18
N GLU A 274 15.30 -3.85 -3.06
CA GLU A 274 15.13 -2.94 -4.18
C GLU A 274 16.34 -2.00 -4.27
N TYR A 275 16.91 -1.88 -5.48
CA TYR A 275 18.10 -1.06 -5.72
C TYR A 275 17.92 -0.16 -6.95
N ALA A 276 17.61 1.12 -6.72
CA ALA A 276 17.53 2.11 -7.78
C ALA A 276 18.95 2.42 -8.28
N LEU A 277 19.23 2.13 -9.55
CA LEU A 277 20.51 2.45 -10.19
C LEU A 277 20.51 3.92 -10.64
N ILE A 278 21.39 4.71 -10.03
CA ILE A 278 21.59 6.13 -10.29
C ILE A 278 22.98 6.27 -10.91
N ARG A 279 23.00 6.78 -12.14
CA ARG A 279 24.21 6.95 -12.94
C ARG A 279 25.27 7.73 -12.17
N ASP A 280 26.48 7.20 -12.13
CA ASP A 280 27.68 7.80 -11.52
C ASP A 280 27.56 8.00 -10.00
N VAL A 281 26.56 7.41 -9.35
CA VAL A 281 26.32 7.54 -7.90
C VAL A 281 26.43 6.19 -7.20
N ASN A 282 25.67 5.18 -7.67
CA ASN A 282 25.59 3.88 -6.99
C ASN A 282 25.56 2.69 -7.96
N ASP A 283 25.89 2.91 -9.24
CA ASP A 283 25.86 1.95 -10.35
C ASP A 283 27.23 1.35 -10.71
N GLN A 284 28.25 1.60 -9.89
CA GLN A 284 29.62 1.13 -10.14
C GLN A 284 29.73 -0.42 -10.01
N PRO A 285 30.54 -1.12 -10.84
CA PRO A 285 30.60 -2.59 -10.92
C PRO A 285 31.01 -3.37 -9.65
N GLY A 286 31.35 -2.70 -8.55
CA GLY A 286 31.68 -3.32 -7.26
C GLY A 286 30.73 -3.00 -6.10
N GLY A 287 29.78 -2.08 -6.28
CA GLY A 287 28.90 -1.59 -5.21
C GLY A 287 27.84 -2.60 -4.74
N PRO A 288 27.03 -3.23 -5.62
CA PRO A 288 25.92 -4.07 -5.19
C PRO A 288 26.31 -5.39 -4.48
N ILE A 289 27.59 -5.77 -4.52
CA ILE A 289 28.02 -7.16 -4.26
C ILE A 289 28.34 -7.41 -2.77
N SER A 290 28.66 -6.37 -1.98
CA SER A 290 29.02 -6.56 -0.56
C SER A 290 27.84 -7.05 0.29
N TRP A 291 26.64 -6.50 0.10
CA TRP A 291 25.42 -6.92 0.82
C TRP A 291 24.79 -8.19 0.23
N ALA A 292 24.97 -8.44 -1.07
CA ALA A 292 24.48 -9.67 -1.72
C ALA A 292 25.08 -10.93 -1.07
N SER A 293 26.31 -10.81 -0.58
CA SER A 293 27.00 -11.84 0.24
C SER A 293 26.28 -12.11 1.57
N GLY A 294 25.67 -11.08 2.18
CA GLY A 294 24.84 -11.17 3.40
C GLY A 294 23.45 -11.78 3.16
N CYS A 295 22.97 -11.77 1.90
CA CYS A 295 21.74 -12.47 1.50
C CYS A 295 21.90 -14.00 1.35
N THR A 296 23.13 -14.50 1.46
CA THR A 296 23.46 -15.92 1.53
C THR A 296 23.91 -16.31 2.93
N ALA A 297 23.07 -17.00 3.69
CA ALA A 297 23.45 -17.67 4.94
C ALA A 297 23.02 -19.14 4.91
N ARG A 298 23.57 -19.95 5.83
CA ARG A 298 23.63 -21.43 5.91
C ARG A 298 22.32 -22.23 5.65
N SER A 299 21.16 -21.60 5.49
CA SER A 299 19.83 -22.19 5.24
C SER A 299 19.25 -21.93 3.84
N GLY A 300 19.98 -21.23 2.96
CA GLY A 300 19.56 -20.88 1.59
C GLY A 300 19.36 -19.37 1.38
N ARG A 301 19.10 -18.94 0.14
CA ARG A 301 18.86 -17.53 -0.21
C ARG A 301 17.55 -17.02 0.41
N TRP A 302 17.66 -16.18 1.44
CA TRP A 302 16.52 -15.56 2.15
C TRP A 302 16.01 -14.27 1.49
N CYS A 303 16.84 -13.66 0.62
CA CYS A 303 16.50 -12.46 -0.12
C CYS A 303 16.68 -12.66 -1.65
N THR A 304 16.00 -11.82 -2.43
CA THR A 304 16.24 -11.61 -3.87
C THR A 304 16.45 -10.13 -4.13
N SER A 305 17.23 -9.78 -5.15
CA SER A 305 17.44 -8.39 -5.56
C SER A 305 16.64 -8.04 -6.81
N THR A 306 16.04 -6.85 -6.85
CA THR A 306 15.35 -6.28 -8.02
C THR A 306 15.76 -4.84 -8.27
#